data_AF-A0A7Y0P9S2-F1
#
_entry.id   AF-A0A7Y0P9S2-F1
#
_cell.length_a   1.000
_cell.length_b   1.000
_cell.length_c   1.000
_cell.angle_alpha   90.00
_cell.angle_beta   90.00
_cell.angle_gamma   90.00
#
_symmetry.space_group_name_H-M   'P 1'
#
loop_
_entity.id
_entity.type
_entity.pdbx_description
1 polymer ?
#
loop_
_entity_poly.entity_id
_entity_poly.type
_entity_poly.pdbx_seq_one_letter_code
_entity_poly.pdbx_strand_id
1 'polypeptide(L)'
;MQEAPPMSVGSTVRLVLGWAFAALGVLNLSMGVAGGGYLLFHVVLLVTAVALMGFGRIRRQPGRIAWLAAGAVPLLGLVLSTLPAIDAGCCLRDRPGRHGFPFTMYASGRVDAVLLVSDLVFWSSVGFLVLTALTLLRPPLSPPAATNPTHAEGRATEVPAPRDESVGGLP
;
A
#
# COMPACT_ATOMS: atom_id res chain seq x y z
N MET A 1 0.93 -9.94 35.66
CA MET A 1 0.91 -8.82 34.69
C MET A 1 1.48 -9.38 33.40
N GLN A 2 0.67 -9.44 32.35
CA GLN A 2 1.08 -10.00 31.06
C GLN A 2 1.76 -8.88 30.29
N GLU A 3 3.08 -8.96 30.09
CA GLU A 3 3.81 -7.98 29.29
C GLU A 3 3.27 -7.99 27.86
N ALA A 4 2.87 -6.81 27.36
CA ALA A 4 2.42 -6.68 26.00
C ALA A 4 3.57 -7.03 25.04
N PRO A 5 3.30 -7.76 23.94
CA PRO A 5 4.34 -8.12 22.99
C PRO A 5 5.00 -6.86 22.41
N PRO A 6 6.33 -6.85 22.24
CA PRO A 6 7.06 -5.68 21.76
C PRO A 6 6.61 -5.29 20.35
N MET A 7 6.29 -4.02 20.15
CA MET A 7 5.94 -3.50 18.83
C MET A 7 7.17 -3.54 17.91
N SER A 8 6.99 -4.10 16.71
CA SER A 8 8.00 -4.04 15.66
C SER A 8 8.28 -2.58 15.28
N VAL A 9 9.57 -2.23 15.13
CA VAL A 9 10.04 -0.89 14.72
C VAL A 9 9.31 -0.38 13.47
N GLY A 10 9.06 -1.26 12.49
CA GLY A 10 8.35 -0.89 11.27
C GLY A 10 6.89 -0.47 11.52
N SER A 11 6.21 -1.08 12.50
CA SER A 11 4.86 -0.66 12.89
C SER A 11 4.87 0.71 13.55
N THR A 12 5.85 0.97 14.42
CA THR A 12 6.02 2.27 15.08
C THR A 12 6.28 3.38 14.07
N VAL A 13 7.25 3.19 13.16
CA VAL A 13 7.58 4.17 12.12
C VAL A 13 6.37 4.48 11.24
N ARG A 14 5.64 3.45 10.80
CA ARG A 14 4.41 3.60 10.01
C ARG A 14 3.36 4.43 10.75
N LEU A 15 3.15 4.18 12.04
CA LEU A 15 2.16 4.88 12.84
C LEU A 15 2.53 6.35 13.05
N VAL A 16 3.81 6.62 13.35
CA VAL A 16 4.35 7.98 13.51
C VAL A 16 4.20 8.77 12.20
N LEU A 17 4.59 8.18 11.06
CA LEU A 17 4.39 8.78 9.74
C LEU A 17 2.92 9.06 9.44
N GLY A 18 2.04 8.10 9.74
CA GLY A 18 0.60 8.27 9.57
C GLY A 18 0.06 9.45 10.35
N TRP A 19 0.41 9.57 11.64
CA TRP A 19 -0.01 10.71 12.47
C TRP A 19 0.59 12.03 12.02
N ALA A 20 1.87 12.05 11.61
CA ALA A 20 2.50 13.25 11.08
C ALA A 20 1.79 13.75 9.81
N PHE A 21 1.48 12.84 8.87
CA PHE A 21 0.76 13.19 7.64
C PHE A 21 -0.67 13.66 7.93
N ALA A 22 -1.35 13.03 8.89
CA ALA A 22 -2.68 13.46 9.33
C ALA A 22 -2.64 14.88 9.92
N ALA A 23 -1.71 15.14 10.85
CA ALA A 23 -1.57 16.44 11.49
C ALA A 23 -1.24 17.54 10.47
N LEU A 24 -0.29 17.30 9.56
CA LEU A 24 0.06 18.24 8.49
C LEU A 24 -1.13 18.49 7.56
N GLY A 25 -1.82 17.44 7.13
CA GLY A 25 -3.01 17.54 6.26
C GLY A 25 -4.14 18.36 6.88
N VAL A 26 -4.51 18.05 8.13
CA VAL A 26 -5.61 18.71 8.84
C VAL A 26 -5.26 20.16 9.16
N LEU A 27 -4.06 20.42 9.70
CA LEU A 27 -3.64 21.76 10.08
C LEU A 27 -3.54 22.69 8.86
N ASN A 28 -3.01 22.19 7.74
CA ASN A 28 -2.92 23.00 6.54
C ASN A 28 -4.31 23.28 5.93
N LEU A 29 -5.20 22.28 5.89
CA LEU A 29 -6.57 22.51 5.42
C LEU A 29 -7.36 23.47 6.32
N SER A 30 -7.09 23.50 7.63
CA SER A 30 -7.73 24.47 8.54
C SER A 30 -7.24 25.90 8.35
N MET A 31 -6.03 26.09 7.80
CA MET A 31 -5.50 27.41 7.43
C MET A 31 -6.05 27.93 6.09
N GLY A 32 -6.83 27.13 5.35
CA GLY A 32 -7.55 27.54 4.15
C GLY A 32 -7.14 26.79 2.89
N VAL A 33 -7.74 27.17 1.76
CA VAL A 33 -7.52 26.52 0.45
C VAL A 33 -6.89 27.52 -0.53
N ALA A 34 -5.57 27.44 -0.70
CA ALA A 34 -4.81 28.36 -1.56
C ALA A 34 -4.92 28.02 -3.07
N GLY A 35 -5.57 26.91 -3.44
CA GLY A 35 -5.78 26.49 -4.82
C GLY A 35 -6.02 24.99 -4.96
N GLY A 36 -6.41 24.54 -6.17
CA GLY A 36 -6.72 23.12 -6.43
C GLY A 36 -5.55 22.17 -6.19
N GLY A 37 -4.34 22.58 -6.59
CA GLY A 37 -3.11 21.82 -6.34
C GLY A 37 -2.77 21.64 -4.86
N TYR A 38 -2.90 22.73 -4.10
CA TYR A 38 -2.76 22.70 -2.64
C TYR A 38 -3.75 21.72 -2.01
N LEU A 39 -5.03 21.79 -2.39
CA LEU A 39 -6.05 20.90 -1.87
C LEU A 39 -5.76 19.44 -2.21
N LEU A 40 -5.38 19.14 -3.46
CA LEU A 40 -5.04 17.79 -3.90
C LEU A 40 -3.87 17.21 -3.09
N PHE A 41 -2.79 17.97 -2.89
CA PHE A 41 -1.64 17.54 -2.09
C PHE A 41 -2.04 17.12 -0.67
N HIS A 42 -2.82 17.95 0.01
CA HIS A 42 -3.25 17.68 1.38
C HIS A 42 -4.25 16.53 1.48
N VAL A 43 -5.15 16.39 0.50
CA VAL A 43 -6.05 15.22 0.42
C VAL A 43 -5.24 13.94 0.24
N VAL A 44 -4.25 13.92 -0.65
CA VAL A 44 -3.38 12.75 -0.84
C VAL A 44 -2.63 12.41 0.44
N LEU A 45 -2.10 13.40 1.17
CA LEU A 45 -1.48 13.17 2.48
C LEU A 45 -2.45 12.55 3.48
N LEU A 46 -3.67 13.06 3.58
CA LEU A 46 -4.69 12.53 4.49
C LEU A 46 -5.08 11.09 4.15
N VAL A 47 -5.34 10.80 2.88
CA VAL A 47 -5.66 9.44 2.43
C VAL A 47 -4.48 8.50 2.71
N THR A 48 -3.25 8.96 2.50
CA THR A 48 -2.03 8.21 2.80
C THR A 48 -1.86 7.97 4.29
N ALA A 49 -2.17 8.95 5.14
CA ALA A 49 -2.16 8.79 6.60
C ALA A 49 -3.12 7.68 7.05
N VAL A 50 -4.36 7.71 6.54
CA VAL A 50 -5.38 6.69 6.83
C VAL A 50 -4.91 5.31 6.34
N ALA A 51 -4.38 5.24 5.12
CA ALA A 51 -3.84 4.01 4.56
C ALA A 51 -2.67 3.48 5.41
N LEU A 52 -1.72 4.35 5.82
CA LEU A 52 -0.61 4.00 6.69
C LEU A 52 -1.09 3.45 8.02
N MET A 53 -2.12 4.04 8.65
CA MET A 53 -2.67 3.52 9.90
C MET A 53 -3.39 2.18 9.71
N GLY A 54 -4.14 2.02 8.60
CA GLY A 54 -4.89 0.83 8.26
C GLY A 54 -4.04 -0.35 7.75
N PHE A 55 -2.88 -0.09 7.15
CA PHE A 55 -2.11 -1.09 6.40
C PHE A 55 -1.72 -2.34 7.23
N GLY A 56 -1.40 -2.15 8.51
CA GLY A 56 -1.04 -3.25 9.43
C GLY A 56 -2.19 -4.18 9.77
N ARG A 57 -3.44 -3.82 9.42
CA ARG A 57 -4.60 -4.71 9.50
C ARG A 57 -4.75 -5.57 8.24
N ILE A 58 -4.07 -5.22 7.15
CA ILE A 58 -4.09 -5.98 5.91
C ILE A 58 -3.25 -7.24 6.12
N ARG A 59 -3.91 -8.40 6.22
CA ARG A 59 -3.24 -9.71 6.36
C ARG A 59 -2.60 -10.21 5.06
N ARG A 60 -2.74 -9.47 3.96
CA ARG A 60 -2.21 -9.82 2.64
C ARG A 60 -0.85 -9.17 2.43
N GLN A 61 0.11 -9.96 1.96
CA GLN A 61 1.41 -9.42 1.57
C GLN A 61 1.33 -8.79 0.17
N PRO A 62 1.90 -7.59 -0.03
CA PRO A 62 2.07 -7.01 -1.35
C PRO A 62 2.96 -7.92 -2.19
N GLY A 63 2.51 -8.31 -3.40
CA GLY A 63 3.37 -9.08 -4.29
C GLY A 63 4.24 -8.20 -5.18
N ARG A 64 5.09 -8.87 -5.96
CA ARG A 64 6.15 -8.23 -6.77
C ARG A 64 5.65 -7.10 -7.67
N ILE A 65 4.54 -7.31 -8.39
CA ILE A 65 3.95 -6.29 -9.27
C ILE A 65 3.54 -5.04 -8.48
N ALA A 66 2.97 -5.21 -7.29
CA ALA A 66 2.54 -4.09 -6.47
C ALA A 66 3.74 -3.28 -5.99
N TRP A 67 4.84 -3.95 -5.59
CA TRP A 67 6.09 -3.29 -5.24
C TRP A 67 6.74 -2.55 -6.42
N LEU A 68 6.79 -3.17 -7.60
CA LEU A 68 7.34 -2.53 -8.80
C LEU A 68 6.53 -1.30 -9.20
N ALA A 69 5.21 -1.40 -9.21
CA ALA A 69 4.33 -0.27 -9.50
C ALA A 69 4.53 0.85 -8.47
N ALA A 70 4.55 0.51 -7.18
CA ALA A 70 4.74 1.49 -6.11
C ALA A 70 6.08 2.22 -6.18
N GLY A 71 7.16 1.54 -6.59
CA GLY A 71 8.48 2.13 -6.77
C GLY A 71 8.60 2.94 -8.07
N ALA A 72 7.89 2.57 -9.13
CA ALA A 72 7.91 3.29 -10.40
C ALA A 72 7.22 4.66 -10.32
N VAL A 73 6.13 4.75 -9.53
CA VAL A 73 5.35 5.99 -9.36
C VAL A 73 6.19 7.18 -8.89
N PRO A 74 6.98 7.12 -7.80
CA PRO A 74 7.80 8.25 -7.36
C PRO A 74 8.86 8.66 -8.36
N LEU A 75 9.48 7.70 -9.05
CA LEU A 75 10.48 7.98 -10.08
C LEU A 75 9.86 8.70 -11.28
N LEU A 76 8.75 8.17 -11.80
CA LEU A 76 8.07 8.77 -12.94
C LEU A 76 7.46 10.14 -12.57
N GLY A 77 6.89 10.24 -11.37
CA GLY A 77 6.34 11.48 -10.84
C GLY A 77 7.40 12.58 -10.72
N LEU A 78 8.58 12.27 -10.19
CA LEU A 78 9.70 13.21 -10.14
C LEU A 78 10.16 13.64 -11.53
N VAL A 79 10.28 12.69 -12.48
CA VAL A 79 10.60 13.04 -13.87
C VAL A 79 9.55 13.99 -14.45
N LEU A 80 8.27 13.73 -14.21
CA LEU A 80 7.19 14.63 -14.64
C LEU A 80 7.26 16.01 -13.96
N SER A 81 7.64 16.07 -12.69
CA SER A 81 7.88 17.34 -11.97
C SER A 81 9.09 18.13 -12.49
N THR A 82 10.00 17.52 -13.25
CA THR A 82 11.09 18.27 -13.94
C THR A 82 10.60 19.00 -15.17
N LEU A 83 9.48 18.55 -15.76
CA LEU A 83 8.99 19.14 -16.99
C LEU A 83 8.50 20.56 -16.70
N PRO A 84 9.01 21.56 -17.42
CA PRO A 84 8.49 22.91 -17.27
C PRO A 84 7.01 22.89 -17.64
N ALA A 85 6.17 23.51 -16.82
CA ALA A 85 4.80 23.76 -17.20
C ALA A 85 4.83 24.63 -18.47
N ILE A 86 4.53 24.02 -19.62
CA ILE A 86 4.32 24.75 -20.88
C ILE A 86 2.94 25.38 -20.76
N ASP A 87 2.81 26.37 -19.87
CA ASP A 87 1.66 27.25 -19.91
C ASP A 87 1.82 28.12 -21.15
N ALA A 88 0.99 27.83 -22.16
CA ALA A 88 0.84 28.57 -23.41
C ALA A 88 0.22 29.97 -23.17
N GLY A 89 0.77 30.73 -22.21
CA GLY A 89 0.32 32.05 -21.79
C GLY A 89 1.52 32.99 -21.66
N CYS A 90 2.32 33.10 -22.73
CA CYS A 90 3.53 33.91 -22.84
C CYS A 90 3.27 35.45 -22.77
N CYS A 91 2.37 35.92 -21.90
CA CYS A 91 2.05 37.33 -21.69
C CYS A 91 1.60 37.73 -20.26
N LEU A 92 1.44 36.84 -19.28
CA LEU A 92 1.14 37.26 -17.89
C LEU A 92 2.43 37.51 -17.09
N ARG A 93 3.09 38.62 -17.39
CA ARG A 93 4.36 39.04 -16.79
C ARG A 93 4.23 39.59 -15.35
N ASP A 94 3.02 39.76 -14.82
CA ASP A 94 2.77 40.48 -13.55
C ASP A 94 1.90 39.75 -12.51
N ARG A 95 1.81 38.40 -12.52
CA ARG A 95 1.21 37.67 -11.38
C ARG A 95 2.26 36.94 -10.56
N PRO A 96 2.49 37.32 -9.29
CA PRO A 96 3.28 36.56 -8.31
C PRO A 96 2.47 35.36 -7.80
N GLY A 97 1.99 34.51 -8.72
CA GLY A 97 1.08 33.40 -8.44
C GLY A 97 1.56 32.12 -9.10
N ARG A 98 2.79 31.69 -8.83
CA ARG A 98 3.26 30.35 -9.20
C ARG A 98 2.71 29.33 -8.19
N HIS A 99 1.45 28.94 -8.37
CA HIS A 99 0.77 27.91 -7.54
C HIS A 99 0.07 26.84 -8.40
N GLY A 100 0.66 26.50 -9.56
CA GLY A 100 0.25 25.33 -10.33
C GLY A 100 0.91 24.08 -9.78
N PHE A 101 0.11 23.05 -9.50
CA PHE A 101 0.56 21.70 -9.16
C PHE A 101 0.67 20.85 -10.44
N PRO A 102 1.67 19.96 -10.60
CA PRO A 102 2.75 19.62 -9.67
C PRO A 102 3.72 20.78 -9.43
N PHE A 103 4.41 20.79 -8.28
CA PHE A 103 5.39 21.82 -7.99
C PHE A 103 6.53 21.67 -9.01
N THR A 104 6.73 22.65 -9.87
CA THR A 104 7.85 22.59 -10.80
C THR A 104 9.12 22.86 -10.00
N MET A 105 9.82 21.79 -9.56
CA MET A 105 11.11 21.90 -8.86
C MET A 105 12.18 22.62 -9.69
N TYR A 106 11.94 22.74 -11.01
CA TYR A 106 12.77 23.46 -11.97
C TYR A 106 12.20 24.84 -12.31
N ALA A 107 11.81 25.61 -11.30
CA ALA A 107 11.50 27.02 -11.49
C ALA A 107 12.83 27.79 -11.68
N SER A 108 13.03 28.42 -12.85
CA SER A 108 14.13 29.38 -13.11
C SER A 108 15.57 28.83 -13.21
N GLY A 109 15.75 27.53 -13.46
CA GLY A 109 17.09 26.95 -13.68
C GLY A 109 17.88 26.66 -12.39
N ARG A 110 17.23 26.71 -11.22
CA ARG A 110 17.76 26.26 -9.93
C ARG A 110 16.77 25.28 -9.31
N VAL A 111 17.29 24.29 -8.60
CA VAL A 111 16.47 23.34 -7.84
C VAL A 111 16.09 23.96 -6.52
N ASP A 112 14.80 24.14 -6.28
CA ASP A 112 14.28 24.50 -4.96
C ASP A 112 14.14 23.23 -4.12
N ALA A 113 14.94 23.12 -3.05
CA ALA A 113 14.95 21.95 -2.19
C ALA A 113 13.60 21.72 -1.49
N VAL A 114 12.85 22.78 -1.17
CA VAL A 114 11.53 22.66 -0.52
C VAL A 114 10.51 22.08 -1.48
N LEU A 115 10.52 22.53 -2.74
CA LEU A 115 9.64 21.99 -3.78
C LEU A 115 10.00 20.54 -4.13
N LEU A 116 11.30 20.23 -4.24
CA LEU A 116 11.78 18.87 -4.47
C LEU A 116 11.33 17.90 -3.36
N VAL A 117 11.49 18.30 -2.09
CA VAL A 117 11.04 17.48 -0.95
C VAL A 117 9.51 17.32 -0.97
N SER A 118 8.78 18.38 -1.30
CA SER A 118 7.32 18.33 -1.41
C SER A 118 6.87 17.37 -2.50
N ASP A 119 7.49 17.41 -3.69
CA ASP A 119 7.23 16.47 -4.77
C ASP A 119 7.58 15.03 -4.38
N LEU A 120 8.73 14.82 -3.74
CA LEU A 120 9.14 13.51 -3.28
C LEU A 120 8.12 12.92 -2.29
N VAL A 121 7.67 13.72 -1.31
CA VAL A 121 6.65 13.32 -0.35
C VAL A 121 5.33 13.01 -1.06
N PHE A 122 4.89 13.87 -1.99
CA PHE A 122 3.65 13.67 -2.73
C PHE A 122 3.70 12.37 -3.53
N TRP A 123 4.71 12.20 -4.39
CA TRP A 123 4.77 11.05 -5.28
C TRP A 123 5.06 9.74 -4.54
N SER A 124 5.80 9.78 -3.43
CA SER A 124 5.97 8.62 -2.54
C SER A 124 4.63 8.23 -1.90
N SER A 125 3.81 9.21 -1.53
CA SER A 125 2.46 9.00 -0.99
C SER A 125 1.55 8.35 -2.04
N VAL A 126 1.54 8.86 -3.27
CA VAL A 126 0.79 8.25 -4.38
C VAL A 126 1.26 6.82 -4.64
N GLY A 127 2.58 6.57 -4.68
CA GLY A 127 3.14 5.24 -4.84
C GLY A 127 2.69 4.27 -3.75
N PHE A 128 2.65 4.72 -2.49
CA PHE A 128 2.13 3.95 -1.38
C PHE A 128 0.62 3.67 -1.50
N LEU A 129 -0.17 4.62 -1.99
CA LEU A 129 -1.59 4.41 -2.26
C LEU A 129 -1.81 3.36 -3.35
N VAL A 130 -1.00 3.38 -4.43
CA VAL A 130 -1.02 2.36 -5.48
C VAL A 130 -0.65 0.99 -4.91
N LEU A 131 0.40 0.90 -4.07
CA LEU A 131 0.76 -0.33 -3.38
C LEU A 131 -0.41 -0.88 -2.58
N THR A 132 -1.06 -0.01 -1.80
CA THR A 132 -2.19 -0.35 -0.94
C THR A 132 -3.37 -0.84 -1.77
N ALA A 133 -3.75 -0.11 -2.81
CA ALA A 133 -4.84 -0.46 -3.72
C ALA A 133 -4.60 -1.83 -4.39
N LEU A 134 -3.42 -2.04 -4.97
CA LEU A 134 -3.07 -3.32 -5.62
C LEU A 134 -3.02 -4.49 -4.63
N THR A 135 -2.65 -4.23 -3.37
CA THR A 135 -2.65 -5.27 -2.32
C THR A 135 -4.07 -5.64 -1.90
N LEU A 136 -4.98 -4.66 -1.84
CA LEU A 136 -6.39 -4.88 -1.49
C LEU A 136 -7.17 -5.54 -2.63
N LEU A 137 -6.94 -5.09 -3.87
CA LEU A 137 -7.65 -5.56 -5.07
C LEU A 137 -7.19 -6.94 -5.57
N ARG A 138 -6.07 -7.47 -5.06
CA ARG A 138 -5.64 -8.82 -5.40
C ARG A 138 -6.72 -9.83 -5.04
N PRO A 139 -7.15 -10.68 -5.99
CA PRO A 139 -8.05 -11.78 -5.69
C PRO A 139 -7.46 -12.63 -4.55
N PRO A 140 -8.27 -13.12 -3.60
CA PRO A 140 -7.82 -14.18 -2.72
C PRO A 140 -7.33 -15.33 -3.62
N LEU A 141 -6.13 -15.87 -3.35
CA LEU A 141 -5.75 -17.12 -3.99
C LEU A 141 -6.87 -18.11 -3.66
N SER A 142 -7.62 -18.55 -4.67
CA SER A 142 -8.50 -19.69 -4.50
C SER A 142 -7.65 -20.80 -3.89
N PRO A 143 -8.06 -21.42 -2.78
CA PRO A 143 -7.37 -22.61 -2.31
C PRO A 143 -7.28 -23.57 -3.50
N PRO A 144 -6.14 -24.24 -3.72
CA PRO A 144 -6.05 -25.26 -4.76
C PRO A 144 -7.29 -26.12 -4.59
N ALA A 145 -8.10 -26.24 -5.65
CA ALA A 145 -9.31 -27.04 -5.64
C ALA A 145 -8.91 -28.35 -4.96
N ALA A 146 -9.50 -28.66 -3.81
CA ALA A 146 -9.27 -29.91 -3.15
C ALA A 146 -9.45 -30.95 -4.23
N THR A 147 -8.36 -31.61 -4.62
CA THR A 147 -8.40 -32.75 -5.53
C THR A 147 -9.47 -33.64 -4.94
N ASN A 148 -10.63 -33.68 -5.60
CA ASN A 148 -11.70 -34.59 -5.24
C ASN A 148 -11.01 -35.94 -5.03
N PRO A 149 -11.14 -36.60 -3.87
CA PRO A 149 -10.86 -38.01 -3.79
C PRO A 149 -11.92 -38.66 -4.68
N THR A 150 -11.58 -38.82 -5.96
CA THR A 150 -12.36 -39.60 -6.90
C THR A 150 -12.57 -40.95 -6.24
N HIS A 151 -13.83 -41.29 -6.03
CA HIS A 151 -14.31 -42.61 -5.66
C HIS A 151 -13.39 -43.73 -6.13
N ALA A 152 -12.59 -44.28 -5.22
CA ALA A 152 -12.05 -45.62 -5.31
C ALA A 152 -12.82 -46.49 -4.32
N GLU A 153 -14.13 -46.57 -4.52
CA GLU A 153 -14.96 -47.57 -3.87
C GLU A 153 -15.47 -48.50 -4.97
N GLY A 154 -14.98 -49.75 -4.95
CA GLY A 154 -15.56 -50.83 -5.74
C GLY A 154 -14.58 -51.86 -6.31
N ARG A 155 -13.94 -52.68 -5.46
CA ARG A 155 -14.18 -54.14 -5.42
C ARG A 155 -13.16 -54.91 -4.55
N ALA A 156 -13.72 -55.65 -3.60
CA ALA A 156 -13.39 -57.04 -3.28
C ALA A 156 -11.97 -57.38 -2.77
N THR A 157 -11.81 -57.50 -1.45
CA THR A 157 -11.69 -58.83 -0.82
C THR A 157 -12.00 -58.73 0.66
N GLU A 158 -13.21 -59.15 1.02
CA GLU A 158 -13.54 -59.68 2.34
C GLU A 158 -12.58 -60.86 2.60
N VAL A 159 -11.72 -60.77 3.61
CA VAL A 159 -11.08 -61.95 4.20
C VAL A 159 -11.89 -62.27 5.46
N PRO A 160 -12.62 -63.40 5.50
CA PRO A 160 -13.33 -63.83 6.69
C PRO A 160 -12.33 -64.10 7.81
N ALA A 161 -12.54 -63.46 8.97
CA ALA A 161 -11.88 -63.85 10.20
C ALA A 161 -12.30 -65.29 10.57
N PRO A 162 -11.36 -66.23 10.82
CA PRO A 162 -11.71 -67.53 11.37
C PRO A 162 -12.19 -67.36 12.81
N ARG A 163 -13.41 -67.85 13.06
CA ARG A 163 -13.95 -68.13 14.39
C ARG A 163 -13.19 -69.29 15.04
N ASP A 164 -12.93 -69.12 16.32
CA ASP A 164 -12.82 -70.11 17.40
C ASP A 164 -12.55 -71.57 17.04
N GLU A 165 -11.41 -72.08 17.52
CA GLU A 165 -11.34 -73.47 17.98
C GLU A 165 -10.72 -73.54 19.38
N SER A 166 -11.59 -73.91 20.32
CA SER A 166 -11.29 -74.23 21.71
C SER A 166 -10.57 -75.58 21.76
N VAL A 167 -9.39 -75.65 22.37
CA VAL A 167 -8.86 -76.92 22.92
C VAL A 167 -8.28 -76.63 24.30
N GLY A 168 -8.97 -77.13 25.32
CA GLY A 168 -8.49 -77.13 26.69
C GLY A 168 -7.29 -78.04 26.89
N GLY A 169 -6.54 -77.80 27.97
CA GLY A 169 -5.46 -78.68 28.40
C GLY A 169 -4.67 -78.10 29.58
N LEU A 170 -5.14 -78.39 30.79
CA LEU A 170 -4.35 -78.43 32.05
C LEU A 170 -3.20 -79.45 31.90
N PRO A 171 -2.08 -79.35 32.65
CA PRO A 171 -2.01 -79.25 34.12
C PRO A 171 -1.43 -77.98 34.72
#